data_AF-A0A8D5UG44-F1
#
_entry.id   AF-A0A8D5UG44-F1
#
_cell.length_a   1.000
_cell.length_b   1.000
_cell.length_c   1.000
_cell.angle_alpha   90.00
_cell.angle_beta   90.00
_cell.angle_gamma   90.00
#
_symmetry.space_group_name_H-M   'P 1'
#
loop_
_entity.id
_entity.type
_entity.pdbx_description
1 polymer ?
#
loop_
_entity_poly.entity_id
_entity_poly.type
_entity_poly.pdbx_seq_one_letter_code
_entity_poly.pdbx_strand_id
1 'polypeptide(L)'
;MDDLNQENPATSTELKNWISWLVQTTGVDGLRVDTVKHVPKWFWRDFDTAANTFTIGEVYNGDPAYVADYTNYLDAVLDFPMYYTIKNVFGHDQSMYQIRDRYADDWRYQNKFTNGLFIDNHDVPRFLSDASGRPGASWDKWPQLKAALGFIFTSRGIPIVYQGTEQGYSGGNDPFNREDMVINPNHELYQYIAKLNSIRNAHPALQDGWQEEKWVDDTFYAFQRSKNGDEVVVMINNSWNNQTRTIPNLSNLPNGTVLYNRMGTDTATVNNGAITATLGPKEVKIFTK
;
A
#
# COMPACT_ATOMS: atom_id res chain seq x y z
N MET A 1 -8.25 -9.05 -28.10
CA MET A 1 -6.88 -9.61 -28.03
C MET A 1 -6.99 -11.08 -28.36
N ASP A 2 -6.05 -11.60 -29.14
CA ASP A 2 -5.99 -13.04 -29.45
C ASP A 2 -5.37 -13.77 -28.25
N ASP A 3 -6.05 -14.81 -27.76
CA ASP A 3 -5.67 -15.54 -26.55
C ASP A 3 -4.67 -16.67 -26.87
N LEU A 4 -3.46 -16.55 -26.33
CA LEU A 4 -2.40 -17.54 -26.58
C LEU A 4 -2.69 -18.82 -25.78
N ASN A 5 -2.60 -19.97 -26.43
CA ASN A 5 -2.86 -21.28 -25.83
C ASN A 5 -1.61 -21.82 -25.11
N GLN A 6 -1.53 -21.71 -23.79
CA GLN A 6 -0.40 -22.23 -23.01
C GLN A 6 -0.41 -23.75 -22.88
N GLU A 7 -1.54 -24.44 -23.11
CA GLU A 7 -1.59 -25.90 -23.18
C GLU A 7 -0.84 -26.46 -24.41
N ASN A 8 -0.62 -25.64 -25.46
CA ASN A 8 0.27 -26.00 -26.55
C ASN A 8 1.73 -25.94 -26.06
N PRO A 9 2.47 -27.08 -26.06
CA PRO A 9 3.85 -27.11 -25.56
C PRO A 9 4.80 -26.14 -26.29
N ALA A 10 4.57 -25.88 -27.58
CA ALA A 10 5.38 -24.93 -28.33
C ALA A 10 5.19 -23.50 -27.82
N THR A 11 3.94 -23.10 -27.59
CA THR A 11 3.60 -21.77 -27.04
C THR A 11 4.15 -21.60 -25.62
N SER A 12 3.91 -22.57 -24.74
CA SER A 12 4.43 -22.52 -23.36
C SER A 12 5.96 -22.45 -23.31
N THR A 13 6.64 -23.26 -24.13
CA THR A 13 8.10 -23.25 -24.21
C THR A 13 8.62 -21.92 -24.71
N GLU A 14 8.02 -21.35 -25.75
CA GLU A 14 8.45 -20.08 -26.30
C GLU A 14 8.29 -18.93 -25.30
N LEU A 15 7.15 -18.85 -24.60
CA LEU A 15 6.94 -17.81 -23.58
C LEU A 15 7.96 -17.90 -22.44
N LYS A 16 8.33 -19.12 -22.02
CA LYS A 16 9.34 -19.36 -20.97
C LYS A 16 10.76 -19.03 -21.44
N ASN A 17 11.09 -19.40 -22.67
CA ASN A 17 12.37 -19.02 -23.29
C ASN A 17 12.47 -17.50 -23.43
N TRP A 18 11.39 -16.86 -23.88
CA TRP A 18 11.33 -15.42 -24.05
C TRP A 18 11.53 -14.67 -22.74
N ILE A 19 10.84 -15.05 -21.65
CA ILE A 19 11.00 -14.34 -20.39
C ILE A 19 12.39 -14.53 -19.79
N SER A 20 12.95 -15.74 -19.91
CA SER A 20 14.33 -16.00 -19.46
C SER A 20 15.34 -15.17 -20.27
N TRP A 21 15.16 -15.12 -21.60
CA TRP A 21 15.97 -14.27 -22.47
C TRP A 21 15.84 -12.79 -22.12
N LEU A 22 14.62 -12.30 -21.87
CA LEU A 22 14.36 -10.91 -21.52
C LEU A 22 15.12 -10.53 -20.25
N VAL A 23 14.97 -11.32 -19.18
CA VAL A 23 15.64 -11.07 -17.90
C VAL A 23 17.16 -11.12 -18.05
N GLN A 24 17.71 -12.15 -18.72
CA GLN A 24 19.16 -12.27 -18.93
C GLN A 24 19.75 -11.16 -19.80
N THR A 25 18.99 -10.70 -20.81
CA THR A 25 19.47 -9.67 -21.75
C THR A 25 19.42 -8.27 -21.16
N THR A 26 18.39 -7.98 -20.37
CA THR A 26 18.14 -6.63 -19.85
C THR A 26 18.67 -6.44 -18.43
N GLY A 27 18.79 -7.51 -17.65
CA GLY A 27 19.16 -7.46 -16.24
C GLY A 27 18.09 -6.89 -15.32
N VAL A 28 16.81 -6.94 -15.70
CA VAL A 28 15.71 -6.44 -14.85
C VAL A 28 15.58 -7.19 -13.53
N ASP A 29 15.38 -6.45 -12.45
CA ASP A 29 15.30 -7.00 -11.07
C ASP A 29 13.92 -7.57 -10.69
N GLY A 30 12.94 -7.44 -11.57
CA GLY A 30 11.61 -7.99 -11.35
C GLY A 30 10.63 -7.70 -12.48
N LEU A 31 9.47 -8.35 -12.43
CA LEU A 31 8.43 -8.33 -13.45
C LEU A 31 7.06 -8.08 -12.82
N ARG A 32 6.36 -7.05 -13.30
CA ARG A 32 4.90 -6.95 -13.13
C ARG A 32 4.25 -7.77 -14.23
N VAL A 33 3.58 -8.85 -13.86
CA VAL A 33 2.95 -9.78 -14.81
C VAL A 33 1.49 -9.35 -15.02
N ASP A 34 1.15 -9.05 -16.27
CA ASP A 34 -0.19 -8.64 -16.67
C ASP A 34 -1.18 -9.81 -16.71
N THR A 35 -2.47 -9.52 -16.51
CA THR A 35 -3.61 -10.41 -16.82
C THR A 35 -3.53 -11.83 -16.24
N VAL A 36 -2.93 -11.97 -15.05
CA VAL A 36 -2.57 -13.27 -14.43
C VAL A 36 -3.76 -14.22 -14.31
N LYS A 37 -4.96 -13.68 -14.01
CA LYS A 37 -6.18 -14.48 -13.84
C LYS A 37 -6.71 -15.15 -15.12
N HIS A 38 -6.21 -14.74 -16.28
CA HIS A 38 -6.65 -15.24 -17.59
C HIS A 38 -5.83 -16.43 -18.08
N VAL A 39 -4.69 -16.73 -17.45
CA VAL A 39 -3.83 -17.86 -17.79
C VAL A 39 -3.97 -18.95 -16.71
N PRO A 40 -3.96 -20.24 -17.09
CA PRO A 40 -4.01 -21.33 -16.12
C PRO A 40 -2.91 -21.23 -15.06
N LYS A 41 -3.29 -21.40 -13.78
CA LYS A 41 -2.38 -21.27 -12.62
C LYS A 41 -1.11 -22.11 -12.72
N TRP A 42 -1.20 -23.30 -13.29
CA TRP A 42 -0.06 -24.21 -13.44
C TRP A 42 1.08 -23.59 -14.26
N PHE A 43 0.76 -22.74 -15.25
CA PHE A 43 1.76 -22.11 -16.11
C PHE A 43 2.63 -21.12 -15.34
N TRP A 44 2.04 -20.41 -14.37
CA TRP A 44 2.74 -19.37 -13.62
C TRP A 44 3.92 -19.91 -12.81
N ARG A 45 3.85 -21.16 -12.33
CA ARG A 45 4.98 -21.81 -11.66
C ARG A 45 6.21 -21.87 -12.57
N ASP A 46 6.00 -22.36 -13.79
CA ASP A 46 7.08 -22.56 -14.75
C ASP A 46 7.58 -21.22 -15.28
N PHE A 47 6.68 -20.26 -15.46
CA PHE A 47 7.02 -18.89 -15.88
C PHE A 47 7.90 -18.19 -14.84
N ASP A 48 7.51 -18.22 -13.57
CA ASP A 48 8.26 -17.64 -12.45
C ASP A 48 9.66 -18.25 -12.33
N THR A 49 9.74 -19.58 -12.42
CA THR A 49 11.01 -20.33 -12.44
C THR A 49 11.90 -19.92 -13.62
N ALA A 50 11.31 -19.73 -14.81
CA ALA A 50 12.06 -19.34 -16.01
C ALA A 50 12.52 -17.87 -15.97
N ALA A 51 11.72 -16.99 -15.38
CA ALA A 51 12.04 -15.60 -15.16
C ALA A 51 13.20 -15.45 -14.15
N ASN A 52 13.20 -16.27 -13.09
CA ASN A 52 14.25 -16.31 -12.06
C ASN A 52 14.60 -14.91 -11.51
N THR A 53 13.56 -14.11 -11.27
CA THR A 53 13.59 -12.75 -10.72
C THR A 53 12.25 -12.48 -10.04
N PHE A 54 12.13 -11.41 -9.25
CA PHE A 54 10.90 -11.15 -8.49
C PHE A 54 9.67 -10.98 -9.40
N THR A 55 8.57 -11.67 -9.11
CA THR A 55 7.31 -11.52 -9.87
C THR A 55 6.16 -10.95 -9.03
N ILE A 56 5.47 -9.94 -9.58
CA ILE A 56 4.24 -9.41 -9.01
C ILE A 56 3.10 -9.48 -10.01
N GLY A 57 2.12 -10.34 -9.71
CA GLY A 57 1.00 -10.62 -10.60
C GLY A 57 -0.17 -9.64 -10.48
N GLU A 58 -0.72 -9.23 -11.61
CA GLU A 58 -2.00 -8.52 -11.67
C GLU A 58 -3.17 -9.51 -11.70
N VAL A 59 -3.83 -9.66 -10.55
CA VAL A 59 -5.08 -10.44 -10.42
C VAL A 59 -6.20 -9.46 -10.12
N TYR A 60 -6.77 -8.83 -11.17
CA TYR A 60 -7.84 -7.83 -11.03
C TYR A 60 -9.12 -8.48 -10.48
N ASN A 61 -9.23 -8.58 -9.14
CA ASN A 61 -10.36 -9.13 -8.40
C ASN A 61 -10.32 -8.60 -6.95
N GLY A 62 -11.48 -8.38 -6.32
CA GLY A 62 -11.58 -7.91 -4.93
C GLY A 62 -11.67 -9.01 -3.87
N ASP A 63 -11.85 -10.27 -4.28
CA ASP A 63 -11.91 -11.42 -3.39
C ASP A 63 -10.49 -11.84 -2.94
N PRO A 64 -10.15 -11.68 -1.65
CA PRO A 64 -8.84 -12.04 -1.13
C PRO A 64 -8.54 -13.54 -1.25
N ALA A 65 -9.54 -14.42 -1.18
CA ALA A 65 -9.31 -15.86 -1.31
C ALA A 65 -8.89 -16.22 -2.74
N TYR A 66 -9.55 -15.61 -3.73
CA TYR A 66 -9.20 -15.79 -5.14
C TYR A 66 -7.82 -15.22 -5.47
N VAL A 67 -7.53 -14.00 -5.00
CA VAL A 67 -6.26 -13.30 -5.26
C VAL A 67 -5.09 -13.98 -4.54
N ALA A 68 -5.25 -14.32 -3.26
CA ALA A 68 -4.19 -14.93 -2.47
C ALA A 68 -3.72 -16.28 -3.03
N ASP A 69 -4.60 -17.05 -3.67
CA ASP A 69 -4.22 -18.34 -4.25
C ASP A 69 -3.13 -18.21 -5.34
N TYR A 70 -3.03 -17.06 -6.01
CA TYR A 70 -1.96 -16.81 -6.98
C TYR A 70 -0.59 -16.60 -6.33
N THR A 71 -0.52 -16.23 -5.04
CA THR A 71 0.77 -16.20 -4.30
C THR A 71 1.34 -17.58 -4.02
N ASN A 72 0.58 -18.63 -4.31
CA ASN A 72 1.19 -19.94 -4.41
C ASN A 72 2.16 -19.97 -5.59
N TYR A 73 1.86 -19.33 -6.74
CA TYR A 73 2.53 -19.52 -8.04
C TYR A 73 3.46 -18.40 -8.49
N LEU A 74 3.33 -17.21 -7.90
CA LEU A 74 4.15 -16.02 -8.12
C LEU A 74 4.60 -15.47 -6.76
N ASP A 75 5.65 -14.67 -6.71
CA ASP A 75 6.20 -14.14 -5.43
C ASP A 75 5.24 -13.18 -4.72
N ALA A 76 4.45 -12.45 -5.50
CA ALA A 76 3.56 -11.41 -5.02
C ALA A 76 2.37 -11.19 -5.96
N VAL A 77 1.39 -10.44 -5.46
CA VAL A 77 0.27 -9.92 -6.24
C VAL A 77 0.10 -8.42 -5.99
N LEU A 78 -0.47 -7.72 -6.98
CA LEU A 78 -1.08 -6.42 -6.73
C LEU A 78 -2.29 -6.62 -5.81
N ASP A 79 -2.27 -5.99 -4.64
CA ASP A 79 -3.26 -6.21 -3.57
C ASP A 79 -4.56 -5.45 -3.87
N PHE A 80 -5.26 -5.84 -4.95
CA PHE A 80 -6.59 -5.33 -5.28
C PHE A 80 -7.59 -5.44 -4.12
N PRO A 81 -7.62 -6.53 -3.32
CA PRO A 81 -8.47 -6.62 -2.15
C PRO A 81 -8.21 -5.46 -1.15
N MET A 82 -6.95 -5.11 -0.89
CA MET A 82 -6.60 -3.95 -0.07
C MET A 82 -6.87 -2.61 -0.78
N TYR A 83 -6.65 -2.49 -2.09
CA TYR A 83 -7.01 -1.28 -2.86
C TYR A 83 -8.49 -0.91 -2.68
N TYR A 84 -9.42 -1.86 -2.79
CA TYR A 84 -10.84 -1.59 -2.56
C TYR A 84 -11.13 -1.16 -1.12
N THR A 85 -10.46 -1.77 -0.13
CA THR A 85 -10.56 -1.36 1.27
C THR A 85 -10.05 0.07 1.47
N ILE A 86 -8.89 0.41 0.93
CA ILE A 86 -8.30 1.76 1.00
C ILE A 86 -9.24 2.78 0.36
N LYS A 87 -9.76 2.48 -0.84
CA LYS A 87 -10.71 3.32 -1.55
C LYS A 87 -11.95 3.61 -0.70
N ASN A 88 -12.57 2.57 -0.12
CA ASN A 88 -13.73 2.75 0.74
C ASN A 88 -13.40 3.60 1.98
N VAL A 89 -12.34 3.23 2.71
CA VAL A 89 -12.01 3.85 3.99
C VAL A 89 -11.55 5.28 3.79
N PHE A 90 -10.49 5.49 3.02
CA PHE A 90 -9.87 6.80 2.89
C PHE A 90 -10.54 7.67 1.84
N GLY A 91 -10.99 7.09 0.72
CA GLY A 91 -11.64 7.82 -0.37
C GLY A 91 -13.11 8.14 -0.12
N HIS A 92 -13.83 7.30 0.65
CA HIS A 92 -15.28 7.44 0.88
C HIS A 92 -15.65 7.46 2.37
N ASP A 93 -14.69 7.80 3.24
CA ASP A 93 -14.86 7.99 4.68
C ASP A 93 -15.54 6.82 5.41
N GLN A 94 -15.35 5.60 4.91
CA GLN A 94 -15.91 4.41 5.55
C GLN A 94 -15.12 4.02 6.81
N SER A 95 -15.74 3.15 7.62
CA SER A 95 -15.18 2.68 8.89
C SER A 95 -13.80 2.05 8.74
N MET A 96 -12.85 2.48 9.58
CA MET A 96 -11.50 1.91 9.65
C MET A 96 -11.48 0.44 10.10
N TYR A 97 -12.57 -0.10 10.65
CA TYR A 97 -12.68 -1.56 10.90
C TYR A 97 -12.51 -2.40 9.62
N GLN A 98 -12.83 -1.85 8.44
CA GLN A 98 -12.60 -2.56 7.18
C GLN A 98 -11.12 -2.87 6.94
N ILE A 99 -10.19 -2.08 7.48
CA ILE A 99 -8.75 -2.36 7.41
C ILE A 99 -8.42 -3.59 8.26
N ARG A 100 -8.90 -3.66 9.50
CA ARG A 100 -8.72 -4.82 10.38
C ARG A 100 -9.28 -6.08 9.73
N ASP A 101 -10.51 -5.99 9.23
CA ASP A 101 -11.19 -7.13 8.63
C ASP A 101 -10.45 -7.61 7.37
N ARG A 102 -9.89 -6.68 6.58
CA ARG A 102 -9.02 -7.04 5.45
C ARG A 102 -7.74 -7.75 5.91
N TYR A 103 -7.09 -7.30 6.99
CA TYR A 103 -5.92 -7.98 7.54
C TYR A 103 -6.24 -9.33 8.18
N ALA A 104 -7.49 -9.60 8.53
CA ALA A 104 -7.91 -10.92 9.00
C ALA A 104 -7.79 -12.01 7.91
N ASP A 105 -7.69 -11.64 6.63
CA ASP A 105 -7.44 -12.56 5.51
C ASP A 105 -5.95 -12.82 5.23
N ASP A 106 -5.03 -12.22 6.01
CA ASP A 106 -3.58 -12.29 5.78
C ASP A 106 -3.01 -13.71 5.79
N TRP A 107 -3.66 -14.63 6.51
CA TRP A 107 -3.25 -16.03 6.60
C TRP A 107 -3.38 -16.78 5.26
N ARG A 108 -4.12 -16.22 4.29
CA ARG A 108 -4.34 -16.82 2.97
C ARG A 108 -3.15 -16.64 2.03
N TYR A 109 -2.35 -15.59 2.23
CA TYR A 109 -1.22 -15.26 1.37
C TYR A 109 0.04 -16.01 1.82
N GLN A 110 0.82 -16.54 0.88
CA GLN A 110 2.11 -17.17 1.19
C GLN A 110 3.09 -16.19 1.84
N ASN A 111 3.20 -14.99 1.25
CA ASN A 111 3.95 -13.89 1.83
C ASN A 111 3.20 -12.57 1.65
N LYS A 112 2.47 -12.16 2.69
CA LYS A 112 1.75 -10.88 2.72
C LYS A 112 2.65 -9.64 2.70
N PHE A 113 3.95 -9.76 2.99
CA PHE A 113 4.85 -8.60 3.03
C PHE A 113 5.36 -8.19 1.64
N THR A 114 5.21 -9.05 0.62
CA THR A 114 5.65 -8.77 -0.77
C THR A 114 4.55 -8.23 -1.66
N ASN A 115 3.28 -8.27 -1.23
CA ASN A 115 2.15 -7.77 -2.02
C ASN A 115 2.25 -6.25 -2.26
N GLY A 116 1.87 -5.82 -3.47
CA GLY A 116 1.90 -4.43 -3.89
C GLY A 116 0.68 -3.65 -3.41
N LEU A 117 0.89 -2.66 -2.56
CA LEU A 117 -0.14 -1.73 -2.09
C LEU A 117 -0.19 -0.51 -3.01
N PHE A 118 -1.38 -0.16 -3.48
CA PHE A 118 -1.59 1.00 -4.34
C PHE A 118 -2.97 1.62 -4.06
N ILE A 119 -3.14 2.86 -4.48
CA ILE A 119 -4.39 3.63 -4.29
C ILE A 119 -5.07 3.98 -5.61
N ASP A 120 -4.32 3.93 -6.71
CA ASP A 120 -4.75 4.08 -8.09
C ASP A 120 -3.70 3.44 -9.02
N ASN A 121 -4.10 3.22 -10.27
CA ASN A 121 -3.23 2.75 -11.36
C ASN A 121 -3.84 3.19 -12.71
N HIS A 122 -3.35 2.62 -13.81
CA HIS A 122 -3.79 2.96 -15.16
C HIS A 122 -5.12 2.29 -15.60
N ASP A 123 -5.67 1.37 -14.82
CA ASP A 123 -6.91 0.63 -15.14
C ASP A 123 -8.10 1.05 -14.26
N VAL A 124 -7.88 1.89 -13.25
CA VAL A 124 -8.91 2.45 -12.37
C VAL A 124 -8.85 3.98 -12.38
N PRO A 125 -9.95 4.70 -12.05
CA PRO A 125 -9.90 6.14 -11.89
C PRO A 125 -8.81 6.58 -10.91
N ARG A 126 -8.22 7.76 -11.15
CA ARG A 126 -7.32 8.39 -10.18
C ARG A 126 -8.01 8.49 -8.82
N PHE A 127 -7.26 8.35 -7.73
CA PHE A 127 -7.83 8.43 -6.38
C PHE A 127 -8.61 9.75 -6.17
N LEU A 128 -8.06 10.87 -6.64
CA LEU A 128 -8.70 12.19 -6.53
C LEU A 128 -9.94 12.36 -7.43
N SER A 129 -10.07 11.56 -8.48
CA SER A 129 -11.30 11.53 -9.28
C SER A 129 -12.44 10.91 -8.46
N ASP A 130 -12.15 9.77 -7.84
CA ASP A 130 -13.13 8.91 -7.18
C ASP A 130 -13.47 9.34 -5.75
N ALA A 131 -12.51 9.90 -5.00
CA ALA A 131 -12.72 10.27 -3.61
C ALA A 131 -13.89 11.26 -3.43
N SER A 132 -14.67 11.08 -2.36
CA SER A 132 -15.87 11.87 -2.04
C SER A 132 -15.56 13.33 -1.74
N GLY A 133 -14.35 13.63 -1.27
CA GLY A 133 -14.02 14.90 -0.65
C GLY A 133 -14.69 15.08 0.71
N ARG A 134 -14.42 16.22 1.33
CA ARG A 134 -15.07 16.62 2.58
C ARG A 134 -16.59 16.74 2.39
N PRO A 135 -17.43 16.25 3.30
CA PRO A 135 -18.87 16.48 3.24
C PRO A 135 -19.20 17.97 3.09
N GLY A 136 -19.91 18.31 2.01
CA GLY A 136 -20.24 19.70 1.64
C GLY A 136 -19.15 20.46 0.85
N ALA A 137 -18.01 19.84 0.54
CA ALA A 137 -16.96 20.40 -0.30
C ALA A 137 -16.30 19.32 -1.19
N SER A 138 -16.62 19.33 -2.49
CA SER A 138 -16.14 18.33 -3.45
C SER A 138 -14.72 18.56 -3.98
N TRP A 139 -14.09 19.69 -3.67
CA TRP A 139 -12.78 20.09 -4.18
C TRP A 139 -11.63 19.77 -3.21
N ASP A 140 -11.90 19.61 -1.92
CA ASP A 140 -10.88 19.35 -0.89
C ASP A 140 -10.71 17.84 -0.66
N LYS A 141 -9.95 17.21 -1.56
CA LYS A 141 -9.70 15.74 -1.58
C LYS A 141 -8.28 15.35 -1.20
N TRP A 142 -7.34 16.30 -1.19
CA TRP A 142 -5.93 16.04 -0.84
C TRP A 142 -5.74 15.51 0.59
N PRO A 143 -6.52 15.93 1.61
CA PRO A 143 -6.42 15.33 2.93
C PRO A 143 -6.69 13.82 2.92
N GLN A 144 -7.72 13.35 2.19
CA GLN A 144 -7.99 11.92 2.00
C GLN A 144 -6.84 11.21 1.28
N LEU A 145 -6.29 11.82 0.23
CA LEU A 145 -5.13 11.28 -0.50
C LEU A 145 -3.91 11.13 0.41
N LYS A 146 -3.59 12.15 1.22
CA LYS A 146 -2.47 12.10 2.17
C LYS A 146 -2.65 11.00 3.21
N ALA A 147 -3.87 10.78 3.72
CA ALA A 147 -4.17 9.67 4.63
C ALA A 147 -3.92 8.31 3.97
N ALA A 148 -4.41 8.12 2.74
CA ALA A 148 -4.21 6.89 1.97
C ALA A 148 -2.73 6.63 1.65
N LEU A 149 -1.98 7.67 1.24
CA LEU A 149 -0.53 7.60 1.02
C LEU A 149 0.21 7.27 2.32
N GLY A 150 -0.11 7.96 3.41
CA GLY A 150 0.46 7.68 4.73
C GLY A 150 0.26 6.23 5.13
N PHE A 151 -0.92 5.66 4.86
CA PHE A 151 -1.19 4.25 5.08
C PHE A 151 -0.30 3.33 4.22
N ILE A 152 -0.30 3.46 2.88
CA ILE A 152 0.47 2.52 2.04
C ILE A 152 1.98 2.59 2.27
N PHE A 153 2.53 3.76 2.63
CA PHE A 153 3.96 3.91 2.90
C PHE A 153 4.39 3.33 4.25
N THR A 154 3.47 3.23 5.21
CA THR A 154 3.79 2.77 6.57
C THR A 154 3.28 1.37 6.88
N SER A 155 2.33 0.85 6.07
CA SER A 155 1.78 -0.48 6.24
C SER A 155 2.64 -1.57 5.60
N ARG A 156 2.34 -2.84 5.94
CA ARG A 156 3.05 -4.03 5.45
C ARG A 156 2.71 -4.30 3.98
N GLY A 157 3.73 -4.56 3.16
CA GLY A 157 3.61 -4.63 1.70
C GLY A 157 4.56 -3.64 1.01
N ILE A 158 4.54 -3.65 -0.32
CA ILE A 158 5.35 -2.78 -1.18
C ILE A 158 4.48 -1.61 -1.66
N PRO A 159 4.74 -0.35 -1.25
CA PRO A 159 3.99 0.79 -1.77
C PRO A 159 4.32 1.03 -3.26
N ILE A 160 3.27 1.15 -4.06
CA ILE A 160 3.33 1.47 -5.50
C ILE A 160 2.54 2.76 -5.72
N VAL A 161 3.23 3.79 -6.22
CA VAL A 161 2.62 5.09 -6.57
C VAL A 161 2.56 5.21 -8.08
N TYR A 162 1.38 5.51 -8.62
CA TYR A 162 1.21 5.74 -10.05
C TYR A 162 1.60 7.18 -10.42
N GLN A 163 2.32 7.34 -11.53
CA GLN A 163 2.84 8.61 -12.01
C GLN A 163 1.71 9.65 -12.12
N GLY A 164 1.85 10.81 -11.49
CA GLY A 164 0.89 11.92 -11.50
C GLY A 164 0.14 12.07 -10.17
N THR A 165 0.12 11.04 -9.33
CA THR A 165 -0.46 11.11 -7.98
C THR A 165 0.24 12.16 -7.12
N GLU A 166 1.57 12.29 -7.26
CA GLU A 166 2.38 13.32 -6.62
C GLU A 166 2.16 14.74 -7.16
N GLN A 167 1.49 14.87 -8.31
CA GLN A 167 1.08 16.12 -8.95
C GLN A 167 -0.43 16.39 -8.80
N GLY A 168 -1.16 15.55 -8.06
CA GLY A 168 -2.59 15.74 -7.81
C GLY A 168 -3.48 15.44 -9.02
N TYR A 169 -3.08 14.53 -9.90
CA TYR A 169 -3.87 14.13 -11.07
C TYR A 169 -5.20 13.50 -10.65
N SER A 170 -6.26 13.79 -11.41
CA SER A 170 -7.66 13.49 -11.04
C SER A 170 -8.53 12.99 -12.20
N GLY A 171 -7.91 12.51 -13.28
CA GLY A 171 -8.58 11.85 -14.39
C GLY A 171 -9.47 10.67 -13.97
N GLY A 172 -10.58 10.52 -14.70
CA GLY A 172 -11.55 9.43 -14.52
C GLY A 172 -11.05 8.09 -15.04
N ASN A 173 -11.94 7.26 -15.62
CA ASN A 173 -11.53 6.01 -16.24
C ASN A 173 -10.61 6.22 -17.46
N ASP A 174 -9.96 5.15 -17.90
CA ASP A 174 -9.22 5.06 -19.17
C ASP A 174 -10.02 5.71 -20.33
N PRO A 175 -9.40 6.59 -21.15
CA PRO A 175 -7.99 7.02 -21.15
C PRO A 175 -7.67 8.21 -20.26
N PHE A 176 -8.64 8.74 -19.50
CA PHE A 176 -8.46 9.99 -18.77
C PHE A 176 -7.52 9.88 -17.56
N ASN A 177 -7.29 8.68 -17.02
CA ASN A 177 -6.28 8.40 -15.98
C ASN A 177 -4.84 8.21 -16.53
N ARG A 178 -4.60 8.49 -17.82
CA ARG A 178 -3.28 8.38 -18.47
C ARG A 178 -2.76 9.76 -18.87
N GLU A 179 -2.90 10.74 -17.99
CA GLU A 179 -2.44 12.10 -18.24
C GLU A 179 -0.91 12.15 -18.38
N ASP A 180 -0.41 12.96 -19.31
CA ASP A 180 1.03 13.18 -19.51
C ASP A 180 1.66 13.85 -18.28
N MET A 181 2.81 13.33 -17.85
CA MET A 181 3.49 13.83 -16.65
C MET A 181 4.05 15.24 -16.83
N VAL A 182 3.73 16.13 -15.90
CA VAL A 182 4.45 17.40 -15.69
C VAL A 182 5.01 17.42 -14.28
N ILE A 183 6.33 17.24 -14.14
CA ILE A 183 6.97 17.13 -12.82
C ILE A 183 7.15 18.53 -12.22
N ASN A 184 6.60 18.73 -11.02
CA ASN A 184 6.94 19.83 -10.13
C ASN A 184 7.45 19.28 -8.78
N PRO A 185 8.78 19.33 -8.52
CA PRO A 185 9.34 18.85 -7.25
C PRO A 185 8.93 19.68 -6.03
N ASN A 186 8.45 20.91 -6.25
CA ASN A 186 7.95 21.79 -5.19
C ASN A 186 6.46 21.58 -4.91
N HIS A 187 5.79 20.67 -5.64
CA HIS A 187 4.40 20.36 -5.38
C HIS A 187 4.25 19.74 -3.99
N GLU A 188 3.20 20.11 -3.26
CA GLU A 188 3.01 19.71 -1.86
C GLU A 188 2.90 18.17 -1.72
N LEU A 189 2.18 17.51 -2.63
CA LEU A 189 2.05 16.05 -2.63
C LEU A 189 3.37 15.35 -2.99
N TYR A 190 4.19 15.96 -3.85
CA TYR A 190 5.54 15.48 -4.17
C TYR A 190 6.41 15.49 -2.91
N GLN A 191 6.45 16.62 -2.20
CA GLN A 191 7.22 16.74 -0.95
C GLN A 191 6.69 15.81 0.14
N TYR A 192 5.37 15.63 0.21
CA TYR A 192 4.74 14.71 1.15
C TYR A 192 5.16 13.25 0.90
N ILE A 193 5.09 12.77 -0.35
CA ILE A 193 5.54 11.42 -0.73
C ILE A 193 7.04 11.26 -0.51
N ALA A 194 7.85 12.26 -0.86
CA ALA A 194 9.29 12.24 -0.60
C ALA A 194 9.59 12.11 0.90
N LYS A 195 8.84 12.82 1.76
CA LYS A 195 8.97 12.73 3.21
C LYS A 195 8.59 11.33 3.72
N LEU A 196 7.45 10.78 3.28
CA LEU A 196 7.03 9.42 3.64
C LEU A 196 8.06 8.37 3.23
N ASN A 197 8.61 8.48 2.02
CA ASN A 197 9.61 7.54 1.51
C ASN A 197 10.93 7.66 2.29
N SER A 198 11.36 8.89 2.63
CA SER A 198 12.52 9.12 3.49
C SER A 198 12.36 8.46 4.87
N ILE A 199 11.17 8.55 5.47
CA ILE A 199 10.86 7.90 6.74
C ILE A 199 10.91 6.37 6.59
N ARG A 200 10.25 5.81 5.56
CA ARG A 200 10.28 4.37 5.30
C ARG A 200 11.70 3.83 5.11
N ASN A 201 12.55 4.56 4.38
CA ASN A 201 13.93 4.15 4.14
C ASN A 201 14.82 4.25 5.39
N ALA A 202 14.52 5.16 6.31
CA ALA A 202 15.25 5.31 7.56
C ALA A 202 14.88 4.24 8.61
N HIS A 203 13.73 3.59 8.47
CA HIS A 203 13.17 2.67 9.47
C HIS A 203 12.92 1.28 8.87
N PRO A 204 13.83 0.31 9.08
CA PRO A 204 13.64 -1.08 8.66
C PRO A 204 12.31 -1.69 9.09
N ALA A 205 11.74 -1.25 10.23
CA ALA A 205 10.43 -1.70 10.67
C ALA A 205 9.32 -1.42 9.64
N LEU A 206 9.39 -0.29 8.92
CA LEU A 206 8.41 0.07 7.90
C LEU A 206 8.60 -0.69 6.58
N GLN A 207 9.80 -1.21 6.31
CA GLN A 207 10.12 -1.89 5.05
C GLN A 207 9.52 -3.30 5.05
N ASP A 208 9.91 -4.13 6.02
CA ASP A 208 9.52 -5.54 6.13
C ASP A 208 9.38 -6.01 7.60
N GLY A 209 9.29 -5.07 8.54
CA GLY A 209 9.03 -5.37 9.95
C GLY A 209 7.61 -5.89 10.19
N TRP A 210 7.46 -6.60 11.32
CA TRP A 210 6.17 -7.09 11.79
C TRP A 210 5.20 -5.93 12.02
N GLN A 211 3.92 -6.12 11.71
CA GLN A 211 2.86 -5.15 11.95
C GLN A 211 1.87 -5.69 12.98
N GLU A 212 1.58 -4.89 13.99
CA GLU A 212 0.61 -5.21 15.02
C GLU A 212 -0.39 -4.07 15.18
N GLU A 213 -1.68 -4.37 15.01
CA GLU A 213 -2.76 -3.43 15.31
C GLU A 213 -2.75 -3.08 16.81
N LYS A 214 -2.79 -1.78 17.12
CA LYS A 214 -2.84 -1.27 18.51
C LYS A 214 -4.17 -0.58 18.81
N TRP A 215 -4.85 -0.06 17.79
CA TRP A 215 -6.15 0.58 17.93
C TRP A 215 -6.93 0.57 16.61
N VAL A 216 -8.25 0.36 16.71
CA VAL A 216 -9.18 0.63 15.62
C VAL A 216 -10.53 1.07 16.18
N ASP A 217 -11.10 2.11 15.57
CA ASP A 217 -12.51 2.48 15.68
C ASP A 217 -13.02 2.90 14.29
N ASP A 218 -14.21 3.51 14.15
CA ASP A 218 -14.70 3.90 12.82
C ASP A 218 -13.84 4.96 12.12
N THR A 219 -13.17 5.80 12.89
CA THR A 219 -12.50 7.01 12.41
C THR A 219 -11.00 7.02 12.66
N PHE A 220 -10.45 6.04 13.36
CA PHE A 220 -9.07 6.06 13.79
C PHE A 220 -8.45 4.67 13.68
N TYR A 221 -7.24 4.62 13.13
CA TYR A 221 -6.45 3.39 13.06
C TYR A 221 -5.04 3.65 13.59
N ALA A 222 -4.53 2.76 14.42
CA ALA A 222 -3.14 2.81 14.87
C ALA A 222 -2.53 1.42 14.93
N PHE A 223 -1.26 1.34 14.53
CA PHE A 223 -0.50 0.11 14.53
C PHE A 223 0.97 0.39 14.86
N GLN A 224 1.67 -0.65 15.30
CA GLN A 224 3.09 -0.62 15.53
C GLN A 224 3.80 -1.49 14.48
N ARG A 225 4.90 -0.97 13.93
CA ARG A 225 5.85 -1.73 13.12
C ARG A 225 7.11 -2.00 13.94
N SER A 226 7.62 -3.23 13.89
CA SER A 226 8.77 -3.66 14.70
C SER A 226 9.75 -4.51 13.90
N LYS A 227 11.04 -4.16 13.92
CA LYS A 227 12.13 -5.01 13.39
C LYS A 227 13.45 -4.71 14.08
N ASN A 228 14.09 -5.72 14.67
CA ASN A 228 15.45 -5.61 15.24
C ASN A 228 15.65 -4.41 16.19
N GLY A 229 14.63 -4.05 16.97
CA GLY A 229 14.67 -2.92 17.91
C GLY A 229 14.32 -1.56 17.32
N ASP A 230 14.14 -1.45 15.99
CA ASP A 230 13.47 -0.31 15.35
C ASP A 230 11.96 -0.46 15.56
N GLU A 231 11.37 0.57 16.19
CA GLU A 231 9.97 0.58 16.62
C GLU A 231 9.31 1.85 16.10
N VAL A 232 8.24 1.69 15.31
CA VAL A 232 7.49 2.79 14.70
C VAL A 232 6.03 2.66 15.06
N VAL A 233 5.45 3.70 15.67
CA VAL A 233 4.02 3.76 15.97
C VAL A 233 3.35 4.70 14.99
N VAL A 234 2.38 4.18 14.24
CA VAL A 234 1.64 4.93 13.22
C VAL A 234 0.24 5.18 13.72
N MET A 235 -0.23 6.42 13.59
CA MET A 235 -1.58 6.84 13.95
C MET A 235 -2.20 7.57 12.75
N ILE A 236 -3.42 7.18 12.40
CA ILE A 236 -4.14 7.72 11.23
C ILE A 236 -5.56 8.13 11.66
N ASN A 237 -5.87 9.41 11.51
CA ASN A 237 -7.22 9.93 11.72
C ASN A 237 -7.97 9.98 10.39
N ASN A 238 -9.06 9.25 10.22
CA ASN A 238 -9.93 9.30 9.05
C ASN A 238 -11.10 10.27 9.18
N SER A 239 -11.26 10.98 10.30
CA SER A 239 -12.35 11.95 10.45
C SER A 239 -11.98 13.33 9.88
N TRP A 240 -13.01 14.17 9.73
CA TRP A 240 -12.87 15.59 9.40
C TRP A 240 -12.74 16.50 10.63
N ASN A 241 -12.49 15.92 11.81
CA ASN A 241 -12.35 16.62 13.08
C ASN A 241 -11.04 16.21 13.76
N ASN A 242 -10.58 17.00 14.73
CA ASN A 242 -9.47 16.60 15.57
C ASN A 242 -9.85 15.36 16.40
N GLN A 243 -8.96 14.37 16.43
CA GLN A 243 -9.13 13.18 17.25
C GLN A 243 -7.95 13.04 18.21
N THR A 244 -8.25 12.79 19.48
CA THR A 244 -7.24 12.39 20.48
C THR A 244 -7.46 10.93 20.82
N ARG A 245 -6.38 10.14 20.80
CA ARG A 245 -6.38 8.74 21.24
C ARG A 245 -5.17 8.44 22.11
N THR A 246 -5.35 7.52 23.05
CA THR A 246 -4.27 6.89 23.81
C THR A 246 -4.08 5.49 23.25
N ILE A 247 -2.95 5.27 22.58
CA ILE A 247 -2.62 4.01 21.91
C ILE A 247 -1.91 3.10 22.91
N PRO A 248 -2.52 1.99 23.34
CA PRO A 248 -2.00 1.14 24.41
C PRO A 248 -1.05 0.06 23.90
N ASN A 249 -0.51 -0.72 24.85
CA ASN A 249 0.19 -1.99 24.62
C ASN A 249 1.37 -1.89 23.65
N LEU A 250 2.13 -0.80 23.70
CA LEU A 250 3.30 -0.61 22.86
C LEU A 250 4.41 -1.59 23.25
N SER A 251 4.90 -2.35 22.28
CA SER A 251 5.94 -3.36 22.47
C SER A 251 7.32 -2.70 22.42
N ASN A 252 8.30 -3.19 23.19
CA ASN A 252 9.71 -2.75 23.11
C ASN A 252 9.96 -1.23 23.30
N LEU A 253 9.01 -0.56 23.95
CA LEU A 253 9.02 0.87 24.25
C LEU A 253 8.87 1.09 25.76
N PRO A 254 9.98 1.18 26.51
CA PRO A 254 9.93 1.39 27.96
C PRO A 254 9.26 2.71 28.36
N ASN A 255 8.69 2.73 29.57
CA ASN A 255 8.14 3.95 30.16
C ASN A 255 9.18 5.08 30.18
N GLY A 256 8.76 6.30 29.82
CA GLY A 256 9.64 7.47 29.70
C GLY A 256 10.35 7.60 28.35
N THR A 257 10.20 6.64 27.43
CA THR A 257 10.72 6.79 26.06
C THR A 257 10.01 7.96 25.37
N VAL A 258 10.77 8.93 24.85
CA VAL A 258 10.24 10.02 24.03
C VAL A 258 10.24 9.58 22.57
N LEU A 259 9.10 9.71 21.91
CA LEU A 259 8.93 9.47 20.49
C LEU A 259 8.69 10.79 19.76
N TYR A 260 9.31 10.95 18.60
CA TYR A 260 9.23 12.13 17.74
C TYR A 260 8.31 11.84 16.56
N ASN A 261 7.33 12.71 16.30
CA ASN A 261 6.53 12.63 15.09
C ASN A 261 7.39 13.04 13.88
N ARG A 262 7.65 12.09 12.98
CA ARG A 262 8.49 12.32 11.79
C ARG A 262 7.76 13.08 10.67
N MET A 263 6.44 13.22 10.76
CA MET A 263 5.63 14.05 9.84
C MET A 263 5.43 15.49 10.35
N GLY A 264 5.83 15.79 11.59
CA GLY A 264 5.60 17.07 12.25
C GLY A 264 6.73 17.45 13.20
N THR A 265 6.41 18.22 14.24
CA THR A 265 7.37 18.68 15.27
C THR A 265 6.99 18.23 16.68
N ASP A 266 5.81 17.66 16.85
CA ASP A 266 5.31 17.19 18.13
C ASP A 266 6.00 15.89 18.57
N THR A 267 5.93 15.63 19.88
CA THR A 267 6.49 14.45 20.53
C THR A 267 5.44 13.81 21.42
N ALA A 268 5.62 12.52 21.71
CA ALA A 268 4.81 11.79 22.68
C ALA A 268 5.73 10.98 23.59
N THR A 269 5.48 11.00 24.91
CA THR A 269 6.23 10.20 25.87
C THR A 269 5.44 8.95 26.22
N VAL A 270 6.09 7.79 26.16
CA VAL A 270 5.50 6.52 26.55
C VAL A 270 5.22 6.54 28.05
N ASN A 271 3.95 6.44 28.43
CA ASN A 271 3.52 6.32 29.81
C ASN A 271 2.65 5.06 29.98
N ASN A 272 3.02 4.18 30.91
CA ASN A 272 2.35 2.88 31.15
C ASN A 272 2.16 2.07 29.86
N GLY A 273 3.20 2.02 29.01
CA GLY A 273 3.15 1.29 27.74
C GLY A 273 2.23 1.89 26.68
N ALA A 274 1.85 3.16 26.81
CA ALA A 274 0.97 3.85 25.88
C ALA A 274 1.50 5.24 25.47
N ILE A 275 1.05 5.75 24.33
CA ILE A 275 1.22 7.17 23.96
C ILE A 275 -0.14 7.82 23.72
N THR A 276 -0.27 9.11 24.06
CA THR A 276 -1.44 9.93 23.72
C THR A 276 -1.04 11.00 22.73
N ALA A 277 -1.79 11.12 21.63
CA ALA A 277 -1.58 12.18 20.64
C ALA A 277 -2.92 12.68 20.08
N THR A 278 -2.95 13.97 19.72
CA THR A 278 -4.04 14.59 18.97
C THR A 278 -3.64 14.70 17.51
N LEU A 279 -4.51 14.25 16.61
CA LEU A 279 -4.36 14.35 15.16
C LEU A 279 -5.43 15.28 14.60
N GLY A 280 -5.04 16.17 13.70
CA GLY A 280 -5.94 16.97 12.88
C GLY A 280 -6.72 16.12 11.88
N PRO A 281 -7.68 16.73 11.15
CA PRO A 281 -8.47 16.04 10.13
C PRO A 281 -7.59 15.34 9.11
N LYS A 282 -7.87 14.06 8.83
CA LYS A 282 -7.13 13.24 7.84
C LYS A 282 -5.61 13.13 8.07
N GLU A 283 -5.12 13.50 9.26
CA GLU A 283 -3.68 13.52 9.54
C GLU A 283 -3.14 12.10 9.75
N VAL A 284 -1.87 11.92 9.36
CA VAL A 284 -1.05 10.75 9.71
C VAL A 284 0.12 11.21 10.56
N LYS A 285 0.33 10.57 11.72
CA LYS A 285 1.52 10.74 12.55
C LYS A 285 2.32 9.46 12.61
N ILE A 286 3.63 9.61 12.50
CA ILE A 286 4.58 8.49 12.49
C ILE A 286 5.60 8.76 13.61
N PHE A 287 5.42 8.07 14.73
CA PHE A 287 6.25 8.24 15.91
C PHE A 287 7.37 7.21 15.93
N THR A 288 8.60 7.68 16.11
CA THR A 288 9.80 6.83 16.29
C THR A 288 10.63 7.37 17.44
N LYS A 289 11.54 6.56 17.99
CA LYS A 289 12.61 7.07 18.85
C LYS A 289 13.47 8.10 18.11
#